data_AF-A0A950TEI6-F1
#
_entry.id   AF-A0A950TEI6-F1
#
_cell.length_a   1.000
_cell.length_b   1.000
_cell.length_c   1.000
_cell.angle_alpha   90.00
_cell.angle_beta   90.00
_cell.angle_gamma   90.00
#
_symmetry.space_group_name_H-M   'P 1'
#
loop_
_entity.id
_entity.type
_entity.pdbx_description
1 polymer ?
#
loop_
_entity_poly.entity_id
_entity_poly.type
_entity_poly.pdbx_seq_one_letter_code
_entity_poly.pdbx_strand_id
1 'polypeptide(L)'
;LGKGPSKRHEIFYFGGSTLGALRFDDFKFQFYQQPYGWPGEKVTTDMPGIVNLRQDPFERTPSIRGENLNHLGGGYMNDFYAREFWRFVLVQQEVARLAETAVGYPPMQAPASFNLEAVKRQVDEMLKAHEGQ
;
A
#
# COMPACT_ATOMS: atom_id res chain seq x y z
N LEU A 1 1.89 34.76 -6.87
CA LEU A 1 0.94 33.69 -6.47
C LEU A 1 1.36 32.40 -7.16
N GLY A 2 1.52 31.31 -6.40
CA GLY A 2 2.09 30.03 -6.85
C GLY A 2 1.27 29.31 -7.93
N LYS A 3 1.44 29.75 -9.18
CA LYS A 3 0.87 29.12 -10.39
C LYS A 3 1.82 28.07 -11.03
N GLY A 4 2.94 27.79 -10.38
CA GLY A 4 3.89 26.77 -10.85
C GLY A 4 3.36 25.36 -10.58
N PRO A 5 3.76 24.36 -11.38
CA PRO A 5 3.41 22.98 -11.11
C PRO A 5 3.92 22.55 -9.73
N SER A 6 3.16 21.68 -9.06
CA SER A 6 3.57 21.06 -7.80
C SER A 6 4.89 20.31 -7.98
N LYS A 7 5.81 20.42 -7.01
CA LYS A 7 7.03 19.60 -6.95
C LYS A 7 6.80 18.21 -6.35
N ARG A 8 5.64 17.97 -5.74
CA ARG A 8 5.27 16.68 -5.15
C ARG A 8 4.71 15.79 -6.26
N HIS A 9 5.36 14.66 -6.46
CA HIS A 9 4.93 13.63 -7.39
C HIS A 9 4.38 12.41 -6.63
N GLU A 10 4.77 12.25 -5.36
CA GLU A 10 4.50 11.09 -4.53
C GLU A 10 3.60 11.40 -3.32
N ILE A 11 2.66 10.49 -3.05
CA ILE A 11 1.79 10.50 -1.87
C ILE A 11 1.71 9.08 -1.32
N PHE A 12 2.14 8.89 -0.08
CA PHE A 12 2.07 7.61 0.62
C PHE A 12 0.81 7.53 1.48
N TYR A 13 0.06 6.44 1.35
CA TYR A 13 -1.16 6.17 2.12
C TYR A 13 -0.89 5.06 3.10
N PHE A 14 -1.00 5.36 4.39
CA PHE A 14 -0.80 4.41 5.48
C PHE A 14 -2.14 4.07 6.13
N GLY A 15 -2.37 2.79 6.42
CA GLY A 15 -3.46 2.34 7.28
C GLY A 15 -2.91 1.79 8.59
N GLY A 16 -2.64 2.69 9.53
CA GLY A 16 -1.86 2.40 10.74
C GLY A 16 -0.36 2.47 10.44
N SER A 17 0.40 1.45 10.84
CA SER A 17 1.83 1.32 10.52
C SER A 17 2.13 0.78 9.13
N THR A 18 1.15 0.18 8.46
CA THR A 18 1.37 -0.51 7.18
C THR A 18 1.15 0.45 6.02
N LEU A 19 2.08 0.45 5.06
CA LEU A 19 1.90 1.15 3.79
C LEU A 19 0.81 0.44 2.97
N GLY A 20 -0.30 1.14 2.73
CA GLY A 20 -1.45 0.59 1.99
C GLY A 20 -1.46 0.94 0.53
N ALA A 21 -1.02 2.15 0.17
CA ALA A 21 -0.88 2.55 -1.22
C ALA A 21 0.19 3.62 -1.42
N LEU A 22 0.70 3.72 -2.65
CA LEU A 22 1.53 4.81 -3.13
C LEU A 22 0.82 5.44 -4.34
N ARG A 23 0.61 6.75 -4.33
CA ARG A 23 0.31 7.49 -5.56
C ARG A 23 1.57 8.15 -6.07
N PHE A 24 1.90 7.89 -7.33
CA PHE A 24 2.95 8.56 -8.07
C PHE A 24 2.32 9.19 -9.33
N ASP A 25 2.27 10.52 -9.35
CA ASP A 25 1.57 11.33 -10.35
C ASP A 25 0.10 10.92 -10.52
N ASP A 26 -0.25 10.42 -11.71
CA ASP A 26 -1.58 9.96 -12.07
C ASP A 26 -1.82 8.50 -11.64
N PHE A 27 -0.79 7.76 -11.25
CA PHE A 27 -0.90 6.34 -10.92
C PHE A 27 -0.98 6.10 -9.42
N LYS A 28 -1.88 5.23 -9.01
CA LYS A 28 -1.99 4.71 -7.65
C LYS A 28 -1.68 3.23 -7.64
N PHE A 29 -0.84 2.83 -6.71
CA PHE A 29 -0.41 1.47 -6.47
C PHE A 29 -0.96 1.03 -5.11
N GLN A 30 -1.78 0.00 -5.07
CA GLN A 30 -2.39 -0.51 -3.85
C GLN A 30 -1.73 -1.83 -3.45
N PHE A 31 -1.24 -1.94 -2.21
CA PHE A 31 -0.59 -3.15 -1.70
C PHE A 31 -1.57 -4.07 -0.96
N TYR A 32 -2.61 -3.50 -0.35
CA TYR A 32 -3.71 -4.25 0.23
C TYR A 32 -5.02 -3.49 0.08
N GLN A 33 -6.13 -4.21 0.15
CA GLN A 33 -7.49 -3.68 0.08
C GLN A 33 -8.28 -4.00 1.35
N GLN A 34 -9.25 -3.17 1.68
CA GLN A 34 -10.20 -3.40 2.78
C GLN A 34 -11.63 -3.25 2.24
N PRO A 35 -12.17 -4.27 1.54
CA PRO A 35 -13.44 -4.15 0.83
C PRO A 35 -14.64 -3.93 1.77
N TYR A 36 -14.56 -4.44 3.00
CA TYR A 36 -15.61 -4.30 4.01
C TYR A 36 -15.41 -3.10 4.94
N GLY A 37 -14.59 -2.12 4.52
CA GLY A 37 -14.31 -0.90 5.27
C GLY A 37 -13.30 -1.10 6.42
N TRP A 38 -13.24 -0.11 7.32
CA TRP A 38 -12.26 -0.06 8.40
C TRP A 38 -12.23 -1.29 9.34
N PRO A 39 -13.37 -1.86 9.79
CA PRO A 39 -13.35 -3.06 10.63
C PRO A 39 -13.08 -4.34 9.83
N GLY A 40 -13.08 -4.26 8.51
CA GLY A 40 -12.89 -5.39 7.61
C GLY A 40 -11.45 -5.87 7.54
N GLU A 41 -11.30 -7.09 7.05
CA GLU A 41 -9.99 -7.70 6.78
C GLU A 41 -9.18 -6.90 5.75
N LYS A 42 -7.86 -6.90 5.93
CA LYS A 42 -6.90 -6.39 4.97
C LYS A 42 -6.52 -7.54 4.04
N VAL A 43 -6.91 -7.45 2.78
CA VAL A 43 -6.60 -8.44 1.73
C VAL A 43 -5.39 -7.97 0.95
N THR A 44 -4.28 -8.70 1.07
CA THR A 44 -3.06 -8.48 0.27
C THR A 44 -3.13 -9.32 -1.00
N THR A 45 -2.66 -8.76 -2.12
CA THR A 45 -2.51 -9.50 -3.39
C THR A 45 -1.02 -9.69 -3.68
N ASP A 46 -0.66 -10.78 -4.37
CA ASP A 46 0.74 -11.07 -4.74
C ASP A 46 1.37 -9.97 -5.61
N MET A 47 0.54 -9.31 -6.43
CA MET A 47 0.91 -8.16 -7.22
C MET A 47 0.14 -6.94 -6.71
N PRO A 48 0.80 -5.77 -6.53
CA PRO A 48 0.09 -4.56 -6.18
C PRO A 48 -0.84 -4.14 -7.32
N GLY A 49 -2.03 -3.67 -6.94
CA GLY A 49 -2.98 -3.13 -7.89
C GLY A 49 -2.49 -1.82 -8.46
N ILE A 50 -2.51 -1.63 -9.78
CA ILE A 50 -2.18 -0.35 -10.42
C ILE A 50 -3.44 0.32 -10.96
N VAL A 51 -3.64 1.61 -10.67
CA VAL A 51 -4.75 2.41 -11.19
C VAL A 51 -4.28 3.75 -11.74
N ASN A 52 -4.70 4.12 -12.96
CA ASN A 52 -4.58 5.50 -13.44
C ASN A 52 -5.77 6.33 -12.94
N LEU A 53 -5.55 7.18 -11.94
CA LEU A 53 -6.57 8.02 -11.31
C LEU A 53 -7.10 9.14 -12.22
N ARG A 54 -6.36 9.53 -13.26
CA ARG A 54 -6.85 10.52 -14.23
C ARG A 54 -7.88 9.91 -15.18
N GLN A 55 -7.74 8.61 -15.48
CA GLN A 55 -8.68 7.87 -16.33
C GLN A 55 -9.81 7.25 -15.52
N ASP A 56 -9.51 6.69 -14.34
CA ASP A 56 -10.45 6.06 -13.44
C ASP A 56 -10.31 6.63 -12.01
N PRO A 57 -10.91 7.80 -11.74
CA PRO A 57 -10.83 8.45 -10.43
C PRO A 57 -11.57 7.69 -9.32
N PHE A 58 -12.43 6.73 -9.68
CA PHE A 58 -13.21 5.94 -8.73
C PHE A 58 -12.59 4.58 -8.44
N GLU A 59 -11.48 4.22 -9.10
CA GLU A 59 -10.73 2.99 -8.85
C GLU A 59 -11.60 1.73 -9.01
N ARG A 60 -12.45 1.69 -10.04
CA ARG A 60 -13.46 0.64 -10.29
C ARG A 60 -13.11 -0.36 -11.38
N THR A 61 -12.14 -0.02 -12.22
CA THR A 61 -11.70 -0.84 -13.34
C THR A 61 -10.55 -1.82 -13.09
N PRO A 62 -9.81 -1.80 -11.95
CA PRO A 62 -8.70 -2.73 -11.78
C PRO A 62 -9.19 -4.15 -11.52
N SER A 63 -9.02 -4.99 -12.53
CA SER A 63 -9.38 -6.42 -12.54
C SER A 63 -8.49 -7.28 -11.63
N ILE A 64 -8.58 -7.07 -10.33
CA ILE A 64 -7.83 -7.81 -9.30
C ILE A 64 -8.83 -8.65 -8.52
N ARG A 65 -8.53 -9.95 -8.38
CA ARG A 65 -9.30 -11.01 -7.70
C ARG A 65 -10.62 -10.60 -7.04
N GLY A 66 -11.75 -11.13 -7.55
CA GLY A 66 -13.09 -10.87 -7.04
C GLY A 66 -13.95 -10.02 -7.97
N GLU A 67 -13.35 -9.48 -9.04
CA GLU A 67 -14.07 -8.76 -10.07
C GLU A 67 -14.86 -9.69 -11.03
N ASN A 68 -16.14 -9.38 -11.25
CA ASN A 68 -16.98 -10.10 -12.21
C ASN A 68 -17.03 -9.34 -13.54
N LEU A 69 -17.46 -10.01 -14.62
CA LEU A 69 -17.50 -9.43 -15.97
C LEU A 69 -18.29 -8.10 -16.08
N ASN A 70 -19.19 -7.81 -15.14
CA ASN A 70 -19.99 -6.58 -15.11
C ASN A 70 -19.27 -5.38 -14.46
N HIS A 71 -18.16 -5.60 -13.74
CA HIS A 71 -17.32 -4.54 -13.18
C HIS A 71 -15.83 -4.68 -13.53
N LEU A 72 -15.46 -5.74 -14.24
CA LEU A 72 -14.12 -5.97 -14.76
C LEU A 72 -13.80 -4.98 -15.90
N GLY A 73 -12.72 -4.23 -15.77
CA GLY A 73 -12.06 -3.66 -16.94
C GLY A 73 -11.40 -4.77 -17.76
N GLY A 74 -12.09 -5.40 -18.71
CA GLY A 74 -11.54 -6.55 -19.46
C GLY A 74 -10.21 -6.28 -20.19
N GLY A 75 -10.00 -5.05 -20.67
CA GLY A 75 -8.72 -4.61 -21.27
C GLY A 75 -7.65 -4.22 -20.25
N TYR A 76 -7.98 -4.20 -18.96
CA TYR A 76 -7.10 -3.75 -17.90
C TYR A 76 -6.01 -4.78 -17.59
N MET A 77 -6.36 -6.06 -17.49
CA MET A 77 -5.37 -7.10 -17.14
C MET A 77 -4.35 -7.38 -18.24
N ASN A 78 -4.79 -7.55 -19.49
CA ASN A 78 -3.85 -7.97 -20.52
C ASN A 78 -3.09 -6.79 -21.12
N ASP A 79 -3.77 -5.69 -21.41
CA ASP A 79 -3.14 -4.62 -22.18
C ASP A 79 -2.58 -3.51 -21.29
N PHE A 80 -3.29 -3.11 -20.23
CA PHE A 80 -2.82 -2.05 -19.34
C PHE A 80 -1.68 -2.53 -18.44
N TYR A 81 -1.81 -3.68 -17.76
CA TYR A 81 -0.70 -4.21 -16.97
C TYR A 81 0.52 -4.53 -17.84
N ALA A 82 0.38 -5.13 -19.03
CA ALA A 82 1.54 -5.41 -19.88
C ALA A 82 2.30 -4.13 -20.29
N ARG A 83 1.59 -3.02 -20.55
CA ARG A 83 2.21 -1.73 -20.88
C ARG A 83 2.82 -1.02 -19.68
N GLU A 84 2.21 -1.14 -18.50
CA GLU A 84 2.58 -0.36 -17.32
C GLU A 84 3.37 -1.18 -16.27
N PHE A 85 3.64 -2.46 -16.51
CA PHE A 85 4.29 -3.39 -15.58
C PHE A 85 5.64 -2.87 -15.07
N TRP A 86 6.40 -2.20 -15.95
CA TRP A 86 7.70 -1.63 -15.64
C TRP A 86 7.65 -0.61 -14.48
N ARG A 87 6.48 0.00 -14.23
CA ARG A 87 6.31 0.95 -13.11
C ARG A 87 6.44 0.31 -11.74
N PHE A 88 6.29 -1.01 -11.62
CA PHE A 88 6.55 -1.67 -10.34
C PHE A 88 8.01 -1.50 -9.88
N VAL A 89 8.95 -1.33 -10.81
CA VAL A 89 10.33 -1.01 -10.47
C VAL A 89 10.43 0.41 -9.88
N LEU A 90 9.70 1.37 -10.45
CA LEU A 90 9.64 2.73 -9.90
C LEU A 90 9.07 2.72 -8.49
N VAL A 91 7.96 2.01 -8.26
CA VAL A 91 7.34 1.91 -6.94
C VAL A 91 8.30 1.36 -5.90
N GLN A 92 9.07 0.32 -6.25
CA GLN A 92 10.08 -0.23 -5.35
C GLN A 92 11.15 0.82 -4.99
N GLN A 93 11.60 1.62 -5.95
CA GLN A 93 12.57 2.69 -5.70
C GLN A 93 12.00 3.81 -4.81
N GLU A 94 10.74 4.21 -5.04
CA GLU A 94 10.05 5.22 -4.23
C GLU A 94 9.87 4.75 -2.78
N VAL A 95 9.46 3.49 -2.59
CA VAL A 95 9.31 2.88 -1.27
C VAL A 95 10.67 2.69 -0.59
N ALA A 96 11.71 2.31 -1.34
CA ALA A 96 13.07 2.23 -0.80
C ALA A 96 13.56 3.58 -0.29
N ARG A 97 13.32 4.67 -1.04
CA ARG A 97 13.66 6.02 -0.58
C ARG A 97 12.91 6.41 0.69
N LEU A 98 11.62 6.07 0.77
CA LEU A 98 10.86 6.27 2.01
C LEU A 98 11.46 5.46 3.16
N ALA A 99 11.87 4.22 2.91
CA ALA A 99 12.50 3.37 3.92
C ALA A 99 13.83 3.95 4.41
N GLU A 100 14.66 4.53 3.53
CA GLU A 100 15.88 5.24 3.93
C GLU A 100 15.58 6.39 4.91
N THR A 101 14.50 7.14 4.68
CA THR A 101 14.09 8.19 5.64
C THR A 101 13.65 7.61 6.98
N ALA A 102 13.01 6.44 6.99
CA ALA A 102 12.63 5.75 8.22
C ALA A 102 13.84 5.20 9.00
N VAL A 103 14.96 4.91 8.31
CA VAL A 103 16.23 4.59 8.98
C VAL A 103 16.82 5.83 9.64
N GLY A 104 16.82 6.97 8.94
CA GLY A 104 17.31 8.24 9.50
C GLY A 104 16.42 8.79 10.64
N TYR A 105 15.12 8.52 10.57
CA TYR A 105 14.11 8.99 11.51
C TYR A 105 13.21 7.83 11.94
N PRO A 106 13.71 6.96 12.85
CA PRO A 106 12.98 5.78 13.26
C PRO A 106 11.69 6.15 13.99
N PRO A 107 10.61 5.35 13.81
CA PRO A 107 9.37 5.55 14.54
C PRO A 107 9.60 5.34 16.03
N MET A 108 9.32 6.38 16.82
CA MET A 108 9.56 6.39 18.28
C MET A 108 8.50 5.60 19.07
N GLN A 109 7.40 5.20 18.45
CA GLN A 109 6.30 4.49 19.08
C GLN A 109 5.89 3.28 18.25
N ALA A 110 5.61 2.17 18.95
CA ALA A 110 5.01 1.01 18.33
C ALA A 110 3.58 1.35 17.85
N PRO A 111 3.13 0.78 16.73
CA PRO A 111 1.77 1.02 16.25
C PRO A 111 0.74 0.53 17.26
N ALA A 112 -0.30 1.33 17.44
CA ALA A 112 -1.48 0.93 18.19
C ALA A 112 -2.13 -0.26 17.48
N SER A 113 -2.29 -1.37 18.20
CA SER A 113 -3.02 -2.55 17.74
C SER A 113 -4.36 -2.59 18.45
N PHE A 114 -5.45 -2.68 17.68
CA PHE A 114 -6.77 -3.00 18.21
C PHE A 114 -6.94 -4.49 18.50
N ASN A 115 -6.02 -5.33 17.99
CA ASN A 115 -6.01 -6.78 18.15
C ASN A 115 -4.97 -7.22 19.19
N LEU A 116 -5.06 -8.50 19.59
CA LEU A 116 -4.18 -9.15 20.56
C LEU A 116 -2.70 -9.26 20.14
N GLU A 117 -2.32 -8.80 18.95
CA GLU A 117 -0.92 -8.82 18.47
C GLU A 117 0.03 -8.06 19.39
N ALA A 118 -0.38 -6.92 19.93
CA ALA A 118 0.46 -6.16 20.86
C ALA A 118 0.75 -6.96 22.14
N VAL A 119 -0.26 -7.66 22.67
CA VAL A 119 -0.12 -8.51 23.86
C VAL A 119 0.75 -9.73 23.56
N LYS A 120 0.53 -10.40 22.42
CA LYS A 120 1.36 -11.53 21.98
C LYS A 120 2.83 -11.16 21.86
N ARG A 121 3.14 -10.05 21.19
CA ARG A 121 4.51 -9.55 21.05
C ARG A 121 5.17 -9.28 22.41
N GLN A 122 4.42 -8.70 23.35
CA GLN A 122 4.94 -8.45 24.70
C GLN A 122 5.23 -9.76 25.45
N VAL A 123 4.34 -10.77 25.33
CA VAL A 123 4.57 -12.11 25.89
C VAL A 123 5.78 -12.79 25.25
N ASP A 124 5.93 -12.71 23.93
CA ASP A 124 7.09 -13.27 23.22
C ASP A 124 8.41 -12.61 23.64
N GLU A 125 8.42 -11.29 23.87
CA GLU A 125 9.58 -10.58 24.40
C GLU A 125 9.91 -11.02 25.83
N MET A 126 8.90 -11.19 26.69
CA MET A 126 9.08 -11.71 28.05
C MET A 126 9.62 -13.14 28.07
N LEU A 127 9.13 -14.01 27.18
CA LEU A 127 9.61 -15.39 27.04
C LEU A 127 11.08 -15.42 26.61
N LYS A 128 11.46 -14.64 25.59
CA LYS A 128 12.87 -14.54 25.14
C LYS A 128 13.81 -13.99 26.22
N ALA A 129 13.35 -13.05 27.02
CA ALA A 129 14.12 -12.53 28.16
C ALA A 129 14.28 -13.57 29.27
N HIS A 130 13.33 -14.50 29.41
CA HIS A 130 13.38 -15.58 30.40
C HIS A 130 14.23 -16.78 29.95
N GLU A 131 14.20 -17.13 28.66
CA GLU A 131 15.06 -18.20 28.09
C GLU A 131 16.54 -17.82 27.99
N GLY A 132 16.87 -16.53 28.13
CA GLY A 132 18.24 -16.02 28.19
C GLY A 132 18.86 -15.96 29.60
N GLN A 133 18.15 -16.45 30.63
CA GLN A 133 18.63 -16.65 32.00
C GLN A 133 18.84 -18.13 32.30
#